data_AF-A0A9W7EEE6-F1
#
_entry.id   AF-A0A9W7EEE6-F1
#
_cell.length_a   1.000
_cell.length_b   1.000
_cell.length_c   1.000
_cell.angle_alpha   90.00
_cell.angle_beta   90.00
_cell.angle_gamma   90.00
#
_symmetry.space_group_name_H-M   'P 1'
#
loop_
_entity.id
_entity.type
_entity.pdbx_description
1 polymer ?
#
loop_
_entity_poly.entity_id
_entity_poly.type
_entity_poly.pdbx_seq_one_letter_code
_entity_poly.pdbx_strand_id
1 'polypeptide(L)'
;MINSIPTAHAVAVEPSAPVFTPSHSNSHENQRTDLERKNILREHYPSIAPGLADQFVKSCDTFGSRFWIVDNSGSMATSDGHVMIEGGMVTCSRWEELGSTICWHAEMSSRLQVPTEFRLLNPPPRANQVVTVGEGAAGRGLEEIRKACSSGPTGRTPLCSQIRQVVQRVRLQESQLRAEGKMALVVIASDGASTDGDVAAALRPLQDLPAWVVIRLCTDDDSVVEYWNEIDEDLEMDMDVLDDLCGEASEVTALNPWLTYAPELHRLREFGTTTKSFDLLDERPFLANEVKDILQIIFGSAGSISHPDLGVSDFVQSIEAAQKNCSEVYNPVKKRKTGWVDVKKLRNYVKSGGCTVM
;
A
#
# COMPACT_ATOMS: atom_id res chain seq x y z
N MET A 1 -25.44 6.72 -66.29
CA MET A 1 -25.45 8.01 -65.55
C MET A 1 -26.48 7.85 -64.44
N ILE A 2 -26.20 7.87 -63.14
CA ILE A 2 -25.05 8.27 -62.32
C ILE A 2 -25.05 7.32 -61.09
N ASN A 3 -23.91 6.73 -60.75
CA ASN A 3 -23.74 5.98 -59.50
C ASN A 3 -23.65 6.98 -58.34
N SER A 4 -24.54 6.86 -57.35
CA SER A 4 -24.51 7.62 -56.11
C SER A 4 -23.33 7.18 -55.23
N ILE A 5 -22.39 8.08 -55.00
CA ILE A 5 -21.27 7.90 -54.07
C ILE A 5 -21.81 8.02 -52.63
N PRO A 6 -21.46 7.12 -51.70
CA PRO A 6 -21.86 7.27 -50.31
C PRO A 6 -21.10 8.43 -49.64
N THR A 7 -21.84 9.40 -49.12
CA THR A 7 -21.30 10.54 -48.38
C THR A 7 -21.12 10.17 -46.91
N ALA A 8 -19.90 10.24 -46.39
CA ALA A 8 -19.64 10.11 -44.96
C ALA A 8 -20.01 11.40 -44.24
N HIS A 9 -20.91 11.32 -43.26
CA HIS A 9 -21.20 12.41 -42.33
C HIS A 9 -20.35 12.24 -41.07
N ALA A 10 -19.50 13.23 -40.78
CA ALA A 10 -18.82 13.30 -39.49
C ALA A 10 -19.85 13.57 -38.39
N VAL A 11 -20.00 12.63 -37.47
CA VAL A 11 -20.78 12.80 -36.24
C VAL A 11 -19.82 13.31 -35.19
N ALA A 12 -20.07 14.51 -34.66
CA ALA A 12 -19.33 15.02 -33.53
C ALA A 12 -19.60 14.15 -32.31
N VAL A 13 -18.56 13.51 -31.78
CA VAL A 13 -18.61 12.84 -30.48
C VAL A 13 -18.45 13.93 -29.43
N GLU A 14 -19.49 14.18 -28.63
CA GLU A 14 -19.35 15.08 -27.48
C GLU A 14 -18.32 14.50 -26.50
N PRO A 15 -17.37 15.32 -26.00
CA PRO A 15 -16.42 14.86 -25.01
C PRO A 15 -17.15 14.57 -23.70
N SER A 16 -17.49 13.30 -23.47
CA SER A 16 -17.98 12.81 -22.18
C SER A 16 -16.81 12.57 -21.23
N ALA A 17 -16.16 13.65 -20.81
CA ALA A 17 -15.35 13.66 -19.59
C ALA A 17 -15.34 15.09 -19.06
N PRO A 18 -15.69 15.32 -17.78
CA PRO A 18 -15.48 16.62 -17.18
C PRO A 18 -13.98 16.92 -17.22
N VAL A 19 -13.61 17.99 -17.91
CA VAL A 19 -12.28 18.58 -17.81
C VAL A 19 -12.13 19.03 -16.36
N PHE A 20 -11.28 18.34 -15.60
CA PHE A 20 -10.89 18.76 -14.27
C PHE A 20 -10.13 20.09 -14.40
N THR A 21 -10.82 21.19 -14.14
CA THR A 21 -10.16 22.46 -13.84
C THR A 21 -9.52 22.32 -12.47
N PRO A 22 -8.19 22.46 -12.32
CA PRO A 22 -7.57 22.52 -11.01
C PRO A 22 -8.22 23.69 -10.26
N SER A 23 -8.98 23.40 -9.21
CA SER A 23 -9.42 24.45 -8.31
C SER A 23 -8.17 24.98 -7.62
N HIS A 24 -7.71 26.16 -8.03
CA HIS A 24 -6.79 26.97 -7.24
C HIS A 24 -7.56 27.48 -6.02
N SER A 25 -7.87 26.59 -5.07
CA SER A 25 -8.17 27.01 -3.71
C SER A 25 -6.84 27.35 -3.06
N ASN A 26 -6.68 28.59 -2.59
CA ASN A 26 -5.64 28.96 -1.65
C ASN A 26 -5.65 27.99 -0.46
N SER A 27 -4.83 26.93 -0.51
CA SER A 27 -4.84 25.81 0.43
C SER A 27 -4.03 26.13 1.70
N HIS A 28 -4.36 27.24 2.34
CA HIS A 28 -4.03 27.44 3.76
C HIS A 28 -5.19 26.99 4.68
N GLU A 29 -6.20 26.31 4.15
CA GLU A 29 -7.29 25.71 4.94
C GLU A 29 -6.86 24.37 5.58
N ASN A 30 -6.69 24.39 6.91
CA ASN A 30 -6.78 23.26 7.85
C ASN A 30 -6.13 21.92 7.42
N GLN A 31 -4.82 21.91 7.14
CA GLN A 31 -4.08 20.65 7.19
C GLN A 31 -3.89 20.22 8.64
N ARG A 32 -4.19 18.96 8.95
CA ARG A 32 -3.92 18.37 10.27
C ARG A 32 -2.43 18.42 10.57
N THR A 33 -2.10 18.84 11.77
CA THR A 33 -0.74 18.74 12.31
C THR A 33 -0.35 17.27 12.52
N ASP A 34 0.95 16.99 12.54
CA ASP A 34 1.48 15.66 12.85
C ASP A 34 0.96 15.11 14.18
N LEU A 35 0.82 15.98 15.19
CA LEU A 35 0.30 15.60 16.50
C LEU A 35 -1.17 15.15 16.41
N GLU A 36 -1.99 15.87 15.66
CA GLU A 36 -3.38 15.49 15.42
C GLU A 36 -3.46 14.16 14.69
N ARG A 37 -2.69 13.98 13.60
CA ARG A 37 -2.63 12.71 12.85
C ARG A 37 -2.23 11.54 13.75
N LYS A 38 -1.21 11.71 14.61
CA LYS A 38 -0.80 10.68 15.58
C LYS A 38 -1.88 10.37 16.60
N ASN A 39 -2.62 11.37 17.07
CA ASN A 39 -3.73 11.14 18.01
C ASN A 39 -4.87 10.35 17.35
N ILE A 40 -5.21 10.67 16.10
CA ILE A 40 -6.20 9.92 15.32
C ILE A 40 -5.76 8.46 15.14
N LEU A 41 -4.49 8.22 14.81
CA LEU A 41 -3.95 6.87 14.67
C LEU A 41 -4.05 6.09 15.97
N ARG A 42 -3.68 6.71 17.11
CA ARG A 42 -3.79 6.07 18.44
C ARG A 42 -5.23 5.76 18.84
N GLU A 43 -6.17 6.65 18.51
CA GLU A 43 -7.59 6.49 18.87
C GLU A 43 -8.28 5.40 18.04
N HIS A 44 -8.06 5.41 16.72
CA HIS A 44 -8.79 4.53 15.79
C HIS A 44 -8.05 3.25 15.42
N TYR A 45 -6.73 3.21 15.60
CA TYR A 45 -5.87 2.09 15.25
C TYR A 45 -4.91 1.75 16.40
N PRO A 46 -5.43 1.36 17.58
CA PRO A 46 -4.65 1.18 18.80
C PRO A 46 -3.62 0.03 18.74
N SER A 47 -3.65 -0.78 17.68
CA SER A 47 -2.65 -1.81 17.40
C SER A 47 -1.41 -1.28 16.67
N ILE A 48 -1.50 -0.10 16.02
CA ILE A 48 -0.35 0.54 15.37
C ILE A 48 0.63 0.98 16.46
N ALA A 49 1.85 0.43 16.41
CA ALA A 49 2.92 0.81 17.32
C ALA A 49 3.29 2.31 17.14
N PRO A 50 3.75 3.00 18.21
CA PRO A 50 3.99 4.45 18.14
C PRO A 50 4.93 4.89 17.01
N GLY A 51 5.99 4.12 16.73
CA GLY A 51 6.91 4.43 15.65
C GLY A 51 6.32 4.17 14.26
N LEU A 52 5.48 3.14 14.11
CA LEU A 52 4.72 2.95 12.86
C LEU A 52 3.72 4.10 12.64
N ALA A 53 3.10 4.63 13.70
CA ALA A 53 2.28 5.84 13.58
C ALA A 53 3.10 7.04 13.09
N ASP A 54 4.35 7.18 13.53
CA ASP A 54 5.28 8.18 12.99
C ASP A 54 5.55 7.95 11.50
N GLN A 55 5.67 6.71 11.04
CA GLN A 55 5.84 6.38 9.62
C GLN A 55 4.60 6.70 8.78
N PHE A 56 3.39 6.43 9.27
CA PHE A 56 2.15 6.84 8.58
C PHE A 56 2.09 8.35 8.40
N VAL A 57 2.47 9.13 9.42
CA VAL A 57 2.53 10.59 9.32
C VAL A 57 3.61 11.03 8.33
N LYS A 58 4.82 10.46 8.42
CA LYS A 58 5.90 10.72 7.46
C LYS A 58 5.46 10.43 6.02
N SER A 59 4.72 9.35 5.81
CA SER A 59 4.13 9.00 4.51
C SER A 59 3.18 10.09 4.02
N CYS A 60 2.34 10.67 4.89
CA CYS A 60 1.45 11.78 4.52
C CYS A 60 2.21 12.99 3.98
N ASP A 61 3.41 13.26 4.50
CA ASP A 61 4.22 14.40 4.07
C ASP A 61 5.11 14.08 2.87
N THR A 62 5.51 12.81 2.71
CA THR A 62 6.31 12.31 1.58
C THR A 62 5.50 12.24 0.30
N PHE A 63 4.25 11.77 0.39
CA PHE A 63 3.39 11.55 -0.77
C PHE A 63 2.29 12.59 -0.86
N GLY A 64 2.38 13.48 -1.84
CA GLY A 64 1.43 14.58 -2.07
C GLY A 64 0.11 14.12 -2.68
N SER A 65 0.10 12.99 -3.37
CA SER A 65 -1.10 12.35 -3.91
C SER A 65 -0.94 10.82 -3.88
N ARG A 66 -2.07 10.11 -3.80
CA ARG A 66 -2.12 8.64 -3.81
C ARG A 66 -3.14 8.16 -4.83
N PHE A 67 -2.77 7.16 -5.61
CA PHE A 67 -3.61 6.55 -6.63
C PHE A 67 -3.64 5.04 -6.40
N TRP A 68 -4.83 4.48 -6.23
CA TRP A 68 -5.08 3.05 -6.18
C TRP A 68 -5.71 2.62 -7.50
N ILE A 69 -5.02 1.77 -8.26
CA ILE A 69 -5.58 1.03 -9.39
C ILE A 69 -6.07 -0.30 -8.82
N VAL A 70 -7.38 -0.51 -8.85
CA VAL A 70 -8.07 -1.59 -8.14
C VAL A 70 -8.63 -2.58 -9.14
N ASP A 71 -8.11 -3.80 -9.14
CA ASP A 71 -8.65 -4.89 -9.94
C ASP A 71 -10.01 -5.35 -9.42
N ASN A 72 -11.01 -5.21 -10.27
CA ASN A 72 -12.35 -5.76 -10.08
C ASN A 72 -12.76 -6.62 -11.28
N SER A 73 -11.80 -7.21 -11.99
CA SER A 73 -12.03 -8.12 -13.11
C SER A 73 -12.61 -9.45 -12.65
N GLY A 74 -13.19 -10.24 -13.56
CA GLY A 74 -13.88 -11.48 -13.19
C GLY A 74 -13.02 -12.54 -12.47
N SER A 75 -11.69 -12.53 -12.66
CA SER A 75 -10.77 -13.46 -11.97
C SER A 75 -10.73 -13.23 -10.45
N MET A 76 -11.02 -12.01 -10.00
CA MET A 76 -11.11 -11.64 -8.59
C MET A 76 -12.25 -12.34 -7.83
N ALA A 77 -13.13 -13.09 -8.52
CA ALA A 77 -14.15 -13.94 -7.89
C ALA A 77 -13.58 -15.25 -7.30
N THR A 78 -12.31 -15.58 -7.60
CA THR A 78 -11.63 -16.78 -7.08
C THR A 78 -11.58 -16.74 -5.55
N SER A 79 -11.87 -17.88 -4.91
CA SER A 79 -12.09 -18.02 -3.46
C SER A 79 -10.85 -18.51 -2.70
N ASP A 80 -9.71 -17.88 -2.95
CA ASP A 80 -8.41 -18.13 -2.31
C ASP A 80 -7.90 -16.93 -1.49
N GLY A 81 -8.63 -15.81 -1.47
CA GLY A 81 -8.29 -14.66 -0.63
C GLY A 81 -8.59 -14.88 0.86
N HIS A 82 -8.08 -14.00 1.72
CA HIS A 82 -8.20 -14.09 3.17
C HIS A 82 -8.51 -12.73 3.82
N VAL A 83 -9.62 -12.65 4.56
CA VAL A 83 -9.98 -11.47 5.35
C VAL A 83 -9.83 -11.71 6.84
N MET A 84 -9.32 -10.72 7.56
CA MET A 84 -9.28 -10.74 9.01
C MET A 84 -10.63 -10.34 9.60
N ILE A 85 -11.19 -11.20 10.43
CA ILE A 85 -12.39 -10.91 11.24
C ILE A 85 -12.07 -11.08 12.73
N GLU A 86 -13.02 -10.73 13.60
CA GLU A 86 -12.92 -11.04 15.03
C GLU A 86 -12.76 -12.55 15.22
N GLY A 87 -11.57 -12.98 15.66
CA GLY A 87 -11.24 -14.39 15.92
C GLY A 87 -10.24 -15.02 14.94
N GLY A 88 -9.91 -14.38 13.81
CA GLY A 88 -8.85 -14.84 12.92
C GLY A 88 -9.10 -14.57 11.44
N MET A 89 -8.29 -15.19 10.58
CA MET A 89 -8.42 -15.14 9.13
C MET A 89 -9.49 -16.10 8.63
N VAL A 90 -10.32 -15.65 7.69
CA VAL A 90 -11.35 -16.45 7.02
C VAL A 90 -11.13 -16.35 5.50
N THR A 91 -11.22 -17.49 4.83
CA THR A 91 -11.15 -17.57 3.37
C THR A 91 -12.35 -16.87 2.75
N CYS A 92 -12.09 -16.09 1.71
CA CYS A 92 -13.04 -15.30 0.96
C CYS A 92 -12.59 -15.20 -0.51
N SER A 93 -13.30 -14.45 -1.33
CA SER A 93 -12.80 -14.12 -2.66
C SER A 93 -11.67 -13.08 -2.62
N ARG A 94 -10.79 -13.10 -3.62
CA ARG A 94 -9.76 -12.05 -3.84
C ARG A 94 -10.38 -10.65 -3.82
N TRP A 95 -11.58 -10.52 -4.40
CA TRP A 95 -12.35 -9.28 -4.39
C TRP A 95 -12.81 -8.86 -2.99
N GLU A 96 -13.31 -9.78 -2.16
CA GLU A 96 -13.74 -9.46 -0.80
C GLU A 96 -12.55 -9.03 0.07
N GLU A 97 -11.41 -9.69 -0.09
CA GLU A 97 -10.16 -9.30 0.56
C GLU A 97 -9.71 -7.90 0.11
N LEU A 98 -9.56 -7.68 -1.21
CA LEU A 98 -9.17 -6.38 -1.75
C LEU A 98 -10.18 -5.29 -1.38
N GLY A 99 -11.47 -5.60 -1.40
CA GLY A 99 -12.57 -4.72 -1.00
C GLY A 99 -12.44 -4.25 0.45
N SER A 100 -12.06 -5.15 1.36
CA SER A 100 -11.75 -4.84 2.75
C SER A 100 -10.50 -3.94 2.86
N THR A 101 -9.44 -4.29 2.13
CA THR A 101 -8.20 -3.51 2.02
C THR A 101 -8.45 -2.07 1.58
N ILE A 102 -9.15 -1.86 0.47
CA ILE A 102 -9.42 -0.51 -0.05
C ILE A 102 -10.38 0.27 0.86
N CYS A 103 -11.34 -0.39 1.52
CA CYS A 103 -12.17 0.27 2.54
C CYS A 103 -11.33 0.79 3.71
N TRP A 104 -10.36 -0.01 4.18
CA TRP A 104 -9.45 0.38 5.25
C TRP A 104 -8.59 1.59 4.84
N HIS A 105 -7.99 1.55 3.65
CA HIS A 105 -7.17 2.66 3.12
C HIS A 105 -8.00 3.91 2.88
N ALA A 106 -9.21 3.76 2.35
CA ALA A 106 -10.10 4.89 2.15
C ALA A 106 -10.45 5.58 3.48
N GLU A 107 -10.76 4.78 4.51
CA GLU A 107 -11.02 5.27 5.86
C GLU A 107 -9.80 5.97 6.46
N MET A 108 -8.61 5.36 6.35
CA MET A 108 -7.35 5.94 6.80
C MET A 108 -7.09 7.29 6.12
N SER A 109 -7.16 7.35 4.80
CA SER A 109 -6.98 8.58 4.01
C SER A 109 -7.99 9.66 4.35
N SER A 110 -9.26 9.29 4.57
CA SER A 110 -10.29 10.24 5.02
C SER A 110 -10.00 10.79 6.42
N ARG A 111 -9.51 9.95 7.34
CA ARG A 111 -9.16 10.34 8.71
C ARG A 111 -7.88 11.15 8.75
N LEU A 112 -6.90 10.90 7.90
CA LEU A 112 -5.65 11.67 7.87
C LEU A 112 -5.75 12.91 6.99
N GLN A 113 -6.87 13.09 6.28
CA GLN A 113 -7.09 14.14 5.27
C GLN A 113 -6.01 14.13 4.20
N VAL A 114 -5.82 12.93 3.64
CA VAL A 114 -4.82 12.65 2.62
C VAL A 114 -5.54 12.34 1.31
N PRO A 115 -5.38 13.15 0.27
CA PRO A 115 -5.96 12.89 -1.04
C PRO A 115 -5.60 11.51 -1.57
N THR A 116 -6.61 10.67 -1.80
CA THR A 116 -6.44 9.33 -2.36
C THR A 116 -7.53 9.05 -3.41
N GLU A 117 -7.11 8.81 -4.65
CA GLU A 117 -7.98 8.39 -5.75
C GLU A 117 -7.99 6.86 -5.82
N PHE A 118 -9.17 6.26 -5.76
CA PHE A 118 -9.38 4.84 -6.05
C PHE A 118 -10.03 4.71 -7.43
N ARG A 119 -9.44 3.87 -8.26
CA ARG A 119 -9.79 3.68 -9.67
C ARG A 119 -9.96 2.21 -9.96
N LEU A 120 -11.20 1.78 -10.12
CA LEU A 120 -11.50 0.40 -10.48
C LEU A 120 -11.20 0.16 -11.97
N LEU A 121 -10.69 -1.02 -12.30
CA LEU A 121 -10.39 -1.38 -13.70
C LEU A 121 -11.64 -1.33 -14.58
N ASN A 122 -12.76 -1.85 -14.07
CA ASN A 122 -14.05 -1.91 -14.72
C ASN A 122 -15.07 -1.03 -13.99
N PRO A 123 -16.00 -0.35 -14.70
CA PRO A 123 -17.05 0.43 -14.05
C PRO A 123 -17.94 -0.45 -13.15
N PRO A 124 -18.03 -0.16 -11.83
CA PRO A 124 -18.88 -0.92 -10.93
C PRO A 124 -20.37 -0.57 -11.15
N PRO A 125 -21.30 -1.54 -11.03
CA PRO A 125 -22.72 -1.26 -11.03
C PRO A 125 -23.11 -0.25 -9.94
N ARG A 126 -23.73 0.87 -10.32
CA ARG A 126 -24.31 1.88 -9.40
C ARG A 126 -23.29 2.59 -8.49
N ALA A 127 -22.01 2.55 -8.82
CA ALA A 127 -20.97 3.34 -8.17
C ALA A 127 -20.07 3.99 -9.23
N ASN A 128 -19.29 4.99 -8.83
CA ASN A 128 -18.33 5.60 -9.74
C ASN A 128 -17.09 4.70 -9.91
N GLN A 129 -16.56 4.64 -11.13
CA GLN A 129 -15.31 3.93 -11.41
C GLN A 129 -14.11 4.57 -10.70
N VAL A 130 -14.16 5.90 -10.55
CA VAL A 130 -13.11 6.71 -9.91
C VAL A 130 -13.73 7.46 -8.74
N VAL A 131 -13.15 7.30 -7.57
CA VAL A 131 -13.62 7.92 -6.32
C VAL A 131 -12.43 8.51 -5.58
N THR A 132 -12.52 9.77 -5.18
CA THR A 132 -11.50 10.42 -4.35
C THR A 132 -11.97 10.54 -2.90
N VAL A 133 -11.08 10.25 -1.97
CA VAL A 133 -11.28 10.43 -0.52
C VAL A 133 -10.16 11.28 0.07
N GLY A 134 -10.37 11.76 1.31
CA GLY A 134 -9.39 12.62 1.99
C GLY A 134 -9.38 14.07 1.52
N GLU A 135 -10.18 14.41 0.51
CA GLU A 135 -10.46 15.77 0.04
C GLU A 135 -11.94 16.15 0.23
N GLY A 136 -12.21 17.42 0.54
CA GLY A 136 -13.58 17.98 0.56
C GLY A 136 -14.47 17.54 1.72
N ALA A 137 -15.80 17.58 1.51
CA ALA A 137 -16.79 17.28 2.53
C ALA A 137 -16.71 15.82 2.99
N ALA A 138 -16.44 15.63 4.29
CA ALA A 138 -16.19 14.33 4.90
C ALA A 138 -17.29 13.29 4.60
N GLY A 139 -16.88 12.07 4.25
CA GLY A 139 -17.75 10.89 4.22
C GLY A 139 -18.34 10.49 2.86
N ARG A 140 -18.51 11.41 1.89
CA ARG A 140 -19.12 11.05 0.58
C ARG A 140 -18.30 10.03 -0.21
N GLY A 141 -16.99 10.25 -0.32
CA GLY A 141 -16.11 9.31 -1.00
C GLY A 141 -16.06 7.93 -0.33
N LEU A 142 -16.10 7.87 1.02
CA LEU A 142 -16.13 6.59 1.75
C LEU A 142 -17.37 5.76 1.44
N GLU A 143 -18.54 6.40 1.36
CA GLU A 143 -19.78 5.71 1.01
C GLU A 143 -19.73 5.16 -0.41
N GLU A 144 -19.19 5.93 -1.36
CA GLU A 144 -19.00 5.49 -2.74
C GLU A 144 -18.01 4.33 -2.87
N ILE A 145 -16.90 4.33 -2.11
CA ILE A 145 -16.00 3.16 -2.03
C ILE A 145 -16.74 1.94 -1.50
N ARG A 146 -17.47 2.08 -0.40
CA ARG A 146 -18.23 0.94 0.18
C ARG A 146 -19.27 0.40 -0.80
N LYS A 147 -19.95 1.27 -1.56
CA LYS A 147 -20.86 0.85 -2.64
C LYS A 147 -20.13 0.10 -3.74
N ALA A 148 -18.96 0.58 -4.17
CA ALA A 148 -18.15 -0.09 -5.17
C ALA A 148 -17.69 -1.48 -4.69
N CYS A 149 -17.16 -1.59 -3.46
CA CYS A 149 -16.78 -2.87 -2.83
C CYS A 149 -17.96 -3.85 -2.69
N SER A 150 -19.18 -3.33 -2.52
CA SER A 150 -20.40 -4.15 -2.41
C SER A 150 -20.89 -4.67 -3.77
N SER A 151 -20.30 -4.18 -4.87
CA SER A 151 -20.56 -4.72 -6.20
C SER A 151 -19.66 -5.94 -6.46
N GLY A 152 -20.09 -6.84 -7.34
CA GLY A 152 -19.28 -8.02 -7.69
C GLY A 152 -18.21 -7.70 -8.74
N PRO A 153 -17.09 -8.45 -8.75
CA PRO A 153 -16.08 -8.34 -9.79
C PRO A 153 -16.66 -8.75 -11.16
N THR A 154 -16.22 -8.10 -12.23
CA THR A 154 -16.72 -8.30 -13.59
C THR A 154 -15.76 -7.77 -14.64
N GLY A 155 -15.88 -8.27 -15.88
CA GLY A 155 -15.12 -7.77 -17.01
C GLY A 155 -13.71 -8.35 -17.12
N ARG A 156 -12.88 -7.65 -17.89
CA ARG A 156 -11.48 -8.02 -18.17
C ARG A 156 -10.53 -7.22 -17.28
N THR A 157 -9.23 -7.32 -17.51
CA THR A 157 -8.18 -6.62 -16.75
C THR A 157 -7.54 -5.53 -17.63
N PRO A 158 -8.22 -4.39 -17.89
CA PRO A 158 -7.69 -3.29 -18.72
C PRO A 158 -6.67 -2.42 -17.97
N LEU A 159 -5.65 -3.07 -17.41
CA LEU A 159 -4.69 -2.48 -16.49
C LEU A 159 -3.82 -1.39 -17.14
N CYS A 160 -3.35 -1.60 -18.38
CA CYS A 160 -2.51 -0.64 -19.09
C CYS A 160 -3.24 0.69 -19.31
N SER A 161 -4.53 0.65 -19.64
CA SER A 161 -5.34 1.85 -19.85
C SER A 161 -5.50 2.67 -18.58
N GLN A 162 -5.61 2.03 -17.41
CA GLN A 162 -5.73 2.72 -16.13
C GLN A 162 -4.38 3.27 -15.67
N ILE A 163 -3.29 2.51 -15.85
CA ILE A 163 -1.92 3.00 -15.59
C ILE A 163 -1.64 4.26 -16.40
N ARG A 164 -1.92 4.25 -17.71
CA ARG A 164 -1.72 5.45 -18.56
C ARG A 164 -2.53 6.65 -18.09
N GLN A 165 -3.74 6.45 -17.57
CA GLN A 165 -4.53 7.54 -16.99
C GLN A 165 -3.88 8.09 -15.72
N VAL A 166 -3.42 7.24 -14.81
CA VAL A 166 -2.70 7.65 -13.60
C VAL A 166 -1.40 8.38 -13.95
N VAL A 167 -0.62 7.89 -14.92
CA VAL A 167 0.57 8.59 -15.46
C VAL A 167 0.24 10.02 -15.87
N GLN A 168 -0.86 10.25 -16.58
CA GLN A 168 -1.27 11.60 -16.97
C GLN A 168 -1.66 12.45 -15.76
N ARG A 169 -2.29 11.86 -14.74
CA ARG A 169 -2.60 12.56 -13.47
C ARG A 169 -1.33 12.99 -12.75
N VAL A 170 -0.35 12.10 -12.62
CA VAL A 170 0.95 12.40 -12.00
C VAL A 170 1.69 13.49 -12.79
N ARG A 171 1.72 13.41 -14.13
CA ARG A 171 2.32 14.44 -15.00
C ARG A 171 1.73 15.82 -14.78
N LEU A 172 0.41 15.92 -14.62
CA LEU A 172 -0.25 17.20 -14.34
C LEU A 172 0.15 17.81 -13.00
N GLN A 173 0.61 16.99 -12.05
CA GLN A 173 1.05 17.40 -10.72
C GLN A 173 2.58 17.51 -10.60
N GLU A 174 3.35 17.13 -11.63
CA GLU A 174 4.79 16.95 -11.57
C GLU A 174 5.54 18.17 -11.02
N SER A 175 5.32 19.34 -11.64
CA SER A 175 6.01 20.57 -11.24
C SER A 175 5.76 20.94 -9.78
N GLN A 176 4.55 20.70 -9.28
CA GLN A 176 4.18 20.95 -7.89
C GLN A 176 4.84 19.94 -6.96
N LEU A 177 4.74 18.64 -7.27
CA LEU A 177 5.34 17.57 -6.48
C LEU A 177 6.85 17.79 -6.33
N ARG A 178 7.55 18.10 -7.41
CA ARG A 178 8.99 18.42 -7.38
C ARG A 178 9.30 19.67 -6.56
N ALA A 179 8.52 20.74 -6.72
CA ALA A 179 8.73 21.97 -5.97
C ALA A 179 8.53 21.78 -4.46
N GLU A 180 7.64 20.87 -4.06
CA GLU A 180 7.40 20.51 -2.66
C GLU A 180 8.32 19.40 -2.13
N GLY A 181 9.16 18.79 -2.98
CA GLY A 181 9.99 17.65 -2.62
C GLY A 181 9.19 16.38 -2.31
N LYS A 182 8.00 16.23 -2.91
CA LYS A 182 7.07 15.13 -2.69
C LYS A 182 6.97 14.22 -3.92
N MET A 183 6.36 13.05 -3.70
CA MET A 183 6.06 12.09 -4.75
C MET A 183 4.57 11.76 -4.83
N ALA A 184 4.15 11.16 -5.94
CA ALA A 184 2.87 10.46 -6.05
C ALA A 184 3.05 8.99 -5.69
N LEU A 185 2.20 8.44 -4.83
CA LEU A 185 2.13 7.01 -4.60
C LEU A 185 1.17 6.38 -5.62
N VAL A 186 1.59 5.34 -6.32
CA VAL A 186 0.76 4.56 -7.25
C VAL A 186 0.70 3.12 -6.77
N VAL A 187 -0.42 2.73 -6.15
CA VAL A 187 -0.68 1.36 -5.74
C VAL A 187 -1.44 0.64 -6.85
N ILE A 188 -0.95 -0.51 -7.29
CA ILE A 188 -1.58 -1.37 -8.29
C ILE A 188 -1.93 -2.68 -7.62
N ALA A 189 -3.22 -2.88 -7.35
CA ALA A 189 -3.72 -4.11 -6.77
C ALA A 189 -4.34 -4.97 -7.87
N SER A 190 -3.71 -6.09 -8.23
CA SER A 190 -4.18 -6.99 -9.29
C SER A 190 -3.82 -8.45 -9.02
N ASP A 191 -4.59 -9.36 -9.60
CA ASP A 191 -4.38 -10.81 -9.48
C ASP A 191 -3.73 -11.44 -10.72
N GLY A 192 -3.28 -10.65 -11.69
CA GLY A 192 -2.65 -11.18 -12.90
C GLY A 192 -2.24 -10.13 -13.92
N ALA A 193 -1.91 -10.63 -15.11
CA ALA A 193 -1.43 -9.81 -16.22
C ALA A 193 -2.55 -8.97 -16.89
N SER A 194 -2.14 -7.89 -17.53
CA SER A 194 -3.00 -7.04 -18.35
C SER A 194 -3.64 -7.83 -19.51
N THR A 195 -4.90 -7.48 -19.83
CA THR A 195 -5.58 -7.95 -21.05
C THR A 195 -5.57 -6.93 -22.19
N ASP A 196 -4.90 -5.80 -22.00
CA ASP A 196 -4.92 -4.62 -22.87
C ASP A 196 -3.52 -4.08 -23.25
N GLY A 197 -2.46 -4.83 -22.97
CA GLY A 197 -1.13 -4.56 -23.50
C GLY A 197 0.01 -4.96 -22.57
N ASP A 198 1.16 -4.34 -22.82
CA ASP A 198 2.38 -4.48 -22.05
C ASP A 198 2.37 -3.50 -20.85
N VAL A 199 2.36 -4.06 -19.65
CA VAL A 199 2.35 -3.33 -18.37
C VAL A 199 3.66 -2.57 -18.16
N ALA A 200 4.81 -3.17 -18.46
CA ALA A 200 6.11 -2.51 -18.31
C ALA A 200 6.18 -1.27 -19.20
N ALA A 201 5.69 -1.38 -20.45
CA ALA A 201 5.58 -0.22 -21.34
C ALA A 201 4.60 0.85 -20.83
N ALA A 202 3.54 0.46 -20.12
CA ALA A 202 2.59 1.40 -19.53
C ALA A 202 3.16 2.11 -18.28
N LEU A 203 3.98 1.41 -17.49
CA LEU A 203 4.63 1.91 -16.28
C LEU A 203 5.86 2.76 -16.56
N ARG A 204 6.64 2.44 -17.60
CA ARG A 204 7.88 3.15 -17.95
C ARG A 204 7.82 4.68 -17.86
N PRO A 205 6.75 5.37 -18.30
CA PRO A 205 6.58 6.81 -18.09
C PRO A 205 6.70 7.34 -16.65
N LEU A 206 6.46 6.50 -15.63
CA LEU A 206 6.59 6.86 -14.22
C LEU A 206 8.06 6.96 -13.76
N GLN A 207 9.01 6.32 -14.45
CA GLN A 207 10.47 6.44 -14.17
C GLN A 207 10.93 7.89 -14.13
N ASP A 208 10.41 8.69 -15.08
CA ASP A 208 10.80 10.09 -15.22
C ASP A 208 9.99 11.02 -14.30
N LEU A 209 9.07 10.51 -13.49
CA LEU A 209 8.15 11.29 -12.65
C LEU A 209 8.48 11.11 -11.17
N PRO A 210 8.14 12.07 -10.30
CA PRO A 210 8.27 11.89 -8.86
C PRO A 210 7.18 10.92 -8.38
N ALA A 211 7.38 9.63 -8.60
CA ALA A 211 6.42 8.57 -8.32
C ALA A 211 7.07 7.40 -7.59
N TRP A 212 6.33 6.81 -6.66
CA TRP A 212 6.65 5.55 -5.99
C TRP A 212 5.55 4.55 -6.32
N VAL A 213 5.92 3.34 -6.72
CA VAL A 213 4.95 2.30 -7.10
C VAL A 213 4.87 1.23 -6.01
N VAL A 214 3.68 0.75 -5.73
CA VAL A 214 3.48 -0.46 -4.92
C VAL A 214 2.63 -1.42 -5.73
N ILE A 215 3.13 -2.62 -5.98
CA ILE A 215 2.35 -3.70 -6.58
C ILE A 215 1.83 -4.55 -5.43
N ARG A 216 0.50 -4.67 -5.35
CA ARG A 216 -0.18 -5.49 -4.34
C ARG A 216 -0.79 -6.69 -5.05
N LEU A 217 -0.14 -7.84 -4.94
CA LEU A 217 -0.60 -9.06 -5.55
C LEU A 217 -1.85 -9.55 -4.83
N CYS A 218 -2.80 -10.04 -5.62
CA CYS A 218 -4.08 -10.53 -5.14
C CYS A 218 -4.26 -12.02 -5.47
N THR A 219 -3.16 -12.78 -5.58
CA THR A 219 -3.14 -14.16 -6.05
C THR A 219 -2.01 -14.94 -5.41
N ASP A 220 -2.25 -16.20 -5.09
CA ASP A 220 -1.22 -17.16 -4.63
C ASP A 220 -0.52 -17.86 -5.82
N ASP A 221 -0.48 -17.21 -6.99
CA ASP A 221 0.10 -17.81 -8.20
C ASP A 221 1.53 -17.33 -8.37
N ASP A 222 2.50 -18.19 -8.06
CA ASP A 222 3.93 -17.93 -8.16
C ASP A 222 4.32 -17.35 -9.54
N SER A 223 3.64 -17.72 -10.63
CA SER A 223 3.95 -17.21 -11.97
C SER A 223 3.57 -15.75 -12.15
N VAL A 224 2.59 -15.26 -11.40
CA VAL A 224 2.21 -13.85 -11.37
C VAL A 224 3.21 -13.06 -10.52
N VAL A 225 3.68 -13.62 -9.41
CA VAL A 225 4.75 -13.03 -8.59
C VAL A 225 6.01 -12.84 -9.44
N GLU A 226 6.45 -13.90 -10.13
CA GLU A 226 7.62 -13.85 -11.02
C GLU A 226 7.44 -12.83 -12.15
N TYR A 227 6.26 -12.75 -12.77
CA TYR A 227 5.95 -11.74 -13.79
C TYR A 227 6.14 -10.30 -13.29
N TRP A 228 5.70 -9.98 -12.06
CA TRP A 228 5.86 -8.64 -11.51
C TRP A 228 7.28 -8.35 -11.04
N ASN A 229 8.00 -9.36 -10.54
CA ASN A 229 9.42 -9.24 -10.20
C ASN A 229 10.28 -8.99 -11.45
N GLU A 230 10.00 -9.66 -12.57
CA GLU A 230 10.69 -9.39 -13.84
C GLU A 230 10.46 -7.93 -14.30
N ILE A 231 9.24 -7.41 -14.12
CA ILE A 231 8.95 -6.00 -14.43
C ILE A 231 9.70 -5.05 -13.49
N ASP A 232 9.86 -5.41 -12.22
CA ASP A 232 10.66 -4.64 -11.25
C ASP A 232 12.14 -4.59 -11.65
N GLU A 233 12.73 -5.74 -11.96
CA GLU A 233 14.13 -5.82 -12.38
C GLU A 233 14.40 -5.06 -13.69
N ASP A 234 13.45 -5.08 -14.63
CA ASP A 234 13.55 -4.41 -15.92
C ASP A 234 13.35 -2.88 -15.83
N LEU A 235 12.61 -2.41 -14.83
CA LEU A 235 12.31 -1.00 -14.64
C LEU A 235 13.16 -0.45 -13.50
N GLU A 236 14.10 0.46 -13.81
CA GLU A 236 14.84 1.23 -12.80
C GLU A 236 13.91 2.26 -12.07
N MET A 237 12.87 1.78 -11.40
CA MET A 237 11.85 2.55 -10.69
C MET A 237 11.90 2.28 -9.19
N ASP A 238 11.48 3.25 -8.41
CA ASP A 238 11.20 3.03 -6.99
C ASP A 238 9.86 2.26 -6.87
N MET A 239 9.94 0.94 -6.69
CA MET A 239 8.79 0.04 -6.60
C MET A 239 8.93 -0.96 -5.44
N ASP A 240 7.80 -1.32 -4.82
CA ASP A 240 7.69 -2.36 -3.77
C ASP A 240 6.64 -3.38 -4.23
N VAL A 241 7.00 -4.67 -4.29
CA VAL A 241 6.09 -5.76 -4.68
C VAL A 241 5.69 -6.53 -3.43
N LEU A 242 4.40 -6.55 -3.13
CA LEU A 242 3.82 -7.15 -1.93
C LEU A 242 2.91 -8.31 -2.30
N ASP A 243 3.10 -9.45 -1.64
CA ASP A 243 2.15 -10.54 -1.70
C ASP A 243 0.92 -10.27 -0.80
N ASP A 244 -0.02 -11.22 -0.70
CA ASP A 244 -1.05 -11.21 0.32
C ASP A 244 -0.44 -11.16 1.73
N LEU A 245 -1.23 -10.73 2.71
CA LEU A 245 -0.76 -10.57 4.09
C LEU A 245 -0.14 -11.86 4.68
N CYS A 246 -0.66 -13.03 4.31
CA CYS A 246 -0.23 -14.31 4.87
C CYS A 246 1.04 -14.84 4.20
N GLY A 247 1.15 -14.73 2.88
CA GLY A 247 2.33 -15.06 2.09
C GLY A 247 3.51 -14.20 2.53
N GLU A 248 3.34 -12.89 2.50
CA GLU A 248 4.32 -11.90 2.95
C GLU A 248 4.77 -12.15 4.41
N ALA A 249 3.83 -12.40 5.33
CA ALA A 249 4.18 -12.71 6.71
C ALA A 249 4.99 -14.01 6.85
N SER A 250 4.79 -14.97 5.96
CA SER A 250 5.50 -16.24 5.95
C SER A 250 6.94 -16.06 5.49
N GLU A 251 7.17 -15.27 4.44
CA GLU A 251 8.50 -14.93 3.92
C GLU A 251 9.32 -14.15 4.94
N VAL A 252 8.75 -13.07 5.50
CA VAL A 252 9.39 -12.29 6.56
C VAL A 252 9.70 -13.16 7.78
N THR A 253 8.80 -14.07 8.16
CA THR A 253 9.03 -14.99 9.29
C THR A 253 10.13 -16.02 8.98
N ALA A 254 10.32 -16.42 7.73
CA ALA A 254 11.37 -17.36 7.34
C ALA A 254 12.76 -16.75 7.54
N LEU A 255 12.94 -15.48 7.20
CA LEU A 255 14.23 -14.78 7.27
C LEU A 255 14.46 -14.08 8.61
N ASN A 256 13.41 -13.47 9.16
CA ASN A 256 13.44 -12.68 10.39
C ASN A 256 12.42 -13.25 11.41
N PRO A 257 12.60 -14.50 11.89
CA PRO A 257 11.59 -15.25 12.66
C PRO A 257 11.24 -14.66 14.03
N TRP A 258 12.01 -13.65 14.46
CA TRP A 258 11.84 -12.90 15.69
C TRP A 258 10.82 -11.76 15.55
N LEU A 259 10.53 -11.31 14.33
CA LEU A 259 9.57 -10.25 14.04
C LEU A 259 8.18 -10.86 13.78
N THR A 260 7.13 -10.23 14.29
CA THR A 260 5.76 -10.49 13.85
C THR A 260 5.43 -9.51 12.73
N TYR A 261 5.34 -10.00 11.49
CA TYR A 261 4.78 -9.23 10.38
C TYR A 261 3.26 -9.12 10.55
N ALA A 262 2.79 -7.96 11.01
CA ALA A 262 1.40 -7.71 11.38
C ALA A 262 0.65 -6.95 10.29
N PRO A 263 -0.71 -6.99 10.27
CA PRO A 263 -1.52 -6.25 9.31
C PRO A 263 -1.15 -4.77 9.24
N GLU A 264 -0.86 -4.14 10.37
CA GLU A 264 -0.53 -2.71 10.46
C GLU A 264 0.77 -2.35 9.72
N LEU A 265 1.74 -3.27 9.71
CA LEU A 265 3.00 -3.11 8.98
C LEU A 265 2.78 -3.27 7.47
N HIS A 266 1.99 -4.28 7.08
CA HIS A 266 1.60 -4.51 5.70
C HIS A 266 0.84 -3.29 5.13
N ARG A 267 -0.14 -2.79 5.90
CA ARG A 267 -0.89 -1.57 5.53
C ARG A 267 -0.01 -0.34 5.41
N LEU A 268 1.06 -0.23 6.19
CA LEU A 268 2.00 0.89 6.07
C LEU A 268 2.76 0.83 4.73
N ARG A 269 3.20 -0.35 4.29
CA ARG A 269 3.85 -0.53 2.98
C ARG A 269 2.90 -0.16 1.84
N GLU A 270 1.67 -0.67 1.87
CA GLU A 270 0.61 -0.27 0.91
C GLU A 270 0.27 1.23 0.96
N PHE A 271 0.34 1.87 2.14
CA PHE A 271 0.09 3.31 2.29
C PHE A 271 1.26 4.19 1.80
N GLY A 272 2.38 3.55 1.43
CA GLY A 272 3.59 4.14 0.91
C GLY A 272 4.61 4.42 2.02
N THR A 273 5.82 3.89 1.85
CA THR A 273 6.99 4.17 2.68
C THR A 273 8.23 4.15 1.81
N THR A 274 9.16 5.08 2.03
CA THR A 274 10.47 5.12 1.35
C THR A 274 11.58 4.53 2.21
N THR A 275 11.20 3.84 3.29
CA THR A 275 12.14 3.31 4.27
C THR A 275 12.62 1.95 3.81
N LYS A 276 13.83 1.92 3.23
CA LYS A 276 14.49 0.71 2.69
C LYS A 276 14.52 -0.50 3.62
N SER A 277 14.47 -0.29 4.93
CA SER A 277 14.41 -1.40 5.89
C SER A 277 13.13 -2.21 5.80
N PHE A 278 12.06 -1.72 5.17
CA PHE A 278 10.86 -2.53 4.94
C PHE A 278 11.03 -3.46 3.73
N ASP A 279 11.64 -2.96 2.65
CA ASP A 279 11.94 -3.75 1.44
C ASP A 279 12.87 -4.94 1.75
N LEU A 280 13.81 -4.75 2.68
CA LEU A 280 14.77 -5.81 3.03
C LEU A 280 14.16 -6.95 3.90
N LEU A 281 12.91 -6.85 4.37
CA LEU A 281 12.33 -7.74 5.39
C LEU A 281 12.22 -9.20 4.94
N ASP A 282 11.88 -9.39 3.67
CA ASP A 282 11.60 -10.61 2.94
C ASP A 282 12.71 -10.95 1.92
N GLU A 283 13.67 -10.05 1.69
CA GLU A 283 14.84 -10.33 0.86
C GLU A 283 15.94 -11.11 1.59
N ARG A 284 16.26 -10.72 2.83
CA ARG A 284 17.35 -11.36 3.60
C ARG A 284 17.23 -11.23 5.12
N PRO A 285 17.97 -12.04 5.88
CA PRO A 285 18.11 -11.83 7.31
C PRO A 285 18.78 -10.48 7.62
N PHE A 286 18.26 -9.76 8.61
CA PHE A 286 18.84 -8.48 9.04
C PHE A 286 20.16 -8.64 9.80
N LEU A 287 21.06 -7.69 9.55
CA LEU A 287 22.25 -7.47 10.35
C LEU A 287 21.88 -6.84 11.71
N ALA A 288 22.77 -6.95 12.69
CA ALA A 288 22.48 -6.55 14.08
C ALA A 288 22.07 -5.06 14.19
N ASN A 289 22.72 -4.18 13.42
CA ASN A 289 22.38 -2.76 13.34
C ASN A 289 21.01 -2.56 12.67
N GLU A 290 20.68 -3.31 11.62
CA GLU A 290 19.40 -3.22 10.93
C GLU A 290 18.25 -3.70 11.80
N VAL A 291 18.46 -4.76 12.61
CA VAL A 291 17.52 -5.19 13.64
C VAL A 291 17.25 -4.06 14.63
N LYS A 292 18.28 -3.35 15.10
CA LYS A 292 18.08 -2.19 15.98
C LYS A 292 17.27 -1.10 15.25
N ASP A 293 17.63 -0.79 14.02
CA ASP A 293 17.04 0.33 13.27
C ASP A 293 15.56 0.06 12.94
N ILE A 294 15.20 -1.14 12.48
CA ILE A 294 13.80 -1.49 12.22
C ILE A 294 12.97 -1.51 13.51
N LEU A 295 13.52 -1.97 14.63
CA LEU A 295 12.80 -1.95 15.90
C LEU A 295 12.62 -0.52 16.41
N GLN A 296 13.58 0.36 16.14
CA GLN A 296 13.47 1.79 16.46
C GLN A 296 12.39 2.44 15.61
N ILE A 297 12.27 2.03 14.34
CA ILE A 297 11.19 2.45 13.44
C ILE A 297 9.83 1.96 13.94
N ILE A 298 9.70 0.71 14.38
CA ILE A 298 8.43 0.14 14.85
C ILE A 298 7.99 0.79 16.17
N PHE A 299 8.88 0.84 17.17
CA PHE A 299 8.52 1.30 18.51
C PHE A 299 8.62 2.82 18.68
N GLY A 300 9.31 3.52 17.78
CA GLY A 300 9.50 4.97 17.81
C GLY A 300 10.60 5.41 18.77
N SER A 301 10.98 6.69 18.69
CA SER A 301 12.13 7.27 19.40
C SER A 301 11.99 7.40 20.92
N ALA A 302 10.79 7.17 21.47
CA ALA A 302 10.51 7.29 22.90
C ALA A 302 11.20 6.21 23.76
N GLY A 303 11.63 5.10 23.14
CA GLY A 303 12.53 4.13 23.75
C GLY A 303 13.86 4.15 23.01
N SER A 304 14.94 4.56 23.67
CA SER A 304 16.29 4.37 23.13
C SER A 304 16.58 2.87 23.08
N ILE A 305 16.52 2.28 21.89
CA ILE A 305 16.89 0.88 21.72
C ILE A 305 18.41 0.79 21.76
N SER A 306 18.94 0.04 22.73
CA SER A 306 20.39 -0.15 22.88
C SER A 306 20.97 -0.83 21.64
N HIS A 307 22.26 -0.64 21.36
CA HIS A 307 22.90 -1.42 20.30
C HIS A 307 23.20 -2.84 20.78
N PRO A 308 22.93 -3.89 19.99
CA PRO A 308 23.23 -5.28 20.38
C PRO A 308 24.70 -5.49 20.77
N ASP A 309 25.64 -4.81 20.10
CA ASP A 309 27.08 -4.89 20.38
C ASP A 309 27.48 -4.32 21.75
N LEU A 310 26.66 -3.45 22.35
CA LEU A 310 26.91 -2.94 23.71
C LEU A 310 26.56 -3.97 24.79
N GLY A 311 25.76 -4.98 24.42
CA GLY A 311 25.35 -6.06 25.31
C GLY A 311 23.98 -6.60 24.94
N VAL A 312 23.90 -7.90 24.62
CA VAL A 312 22.64 -8.57 24.25
C VAL A 312 21.58 -8.47 25.35
N SER A 313 21.99 -8.48 26.62
CA SER A 313 21.05 -8.34 27.74
C SER A 313 20.35 -6.99 27.72
N ASP A 314 21.12 -5.91 27.61
CA ASP A 314 20.60 -4.54 27.65
C ASP A 314 19.76 -4.24 26.40
N PHE A 315 20.19 -4.76 25.24
CA PHE A 315 19.40 -4.73 24.01
C PHE A 315 18.03 -5.37 24.20
N VAL A 316 17.99 -6.62 24.67
CA VAL A 316 16.75 -7.36 24.89
C VAL A 316 15.85 -6.65 25.92
N GLN A 317 16.41 -6.14 27.02
CA GLN A 317 15.65 -5.42 28.03
C GLN A 317 15.02 -4.13 27.47
N SER A 318 15.76 -3.39 26.62
CA SER A 318 15.23 -2.18 25.98
C SER A 318 14.03 -2.49 25.07
N ILE A 319 14.05 -3.63 24.38
CA ILE A 319 12.96 -4.08 23.51
C ILE A 319 11.76 -4.56 24.32
N GLU A 320 11.98 -5.33 25.39
CA GLU A 320 10.92 -5.73 26.31
C GLU A 320 10.22 -4.51 26.93
N ALA A 321 10.98 -3.47 27.27
CA ALA A 321 10.44 -2.22 27.78
C ALA A 321 9.61 -1.47 26.72
N ALA A 322 10.11 -1.38 25.47
CA ALA A 322 9.40 -0.74 24.37
C ALA A 322 8.09 -1.48 24.02
N GLN A 323 8.15 -2.80 23.90
CA GLN A 323 7.00 -3.64 23.56
C GLN A 323 5.88 -3.60 24.61
N LYS A 324 6.20 -3.41 25.90
CA LYS A 324 5.17 -3.27 26.96
C LYS A 324 4.23 -2.07 26.76
N ASN A 325 4.66 -1.07 25.99
CA ASN A 325 3.85 0.11 25.67
C ASN A 325 3.04 -0.06 24.38
N CYS A 326 3.06 -1.26 23.78
CA CYS A 326 2.35 -1.58 22.55
C CYS A 326 1.27 -2.63 22.81
N SER A 327 0.14 -2.49 22.12
CA SER A 327 -0.86 -3.55 22.05
C SER A 327 -0.29 -4.80 21.38
N GLU A 328 -0.83 -5.97 21.74
CA GLU A 328 -0.58 -7.17 20.96
C GLU A 328 -1.22 -7.05 19.57
N VAL A 329 -0.56 -7.62 18.58
CA VAL A 329 -0.95 -7.63 17.17
C VAL A 329 -1.23 -9.03 16.69
N TYR A 330 -2.09 -9.16 15.67
CA TYR A 330 -2.34 -10.46 15.07
C TYR A 330 -1.10 -10.93 14.31
N ASN A 331 -0.65 -12.15 14.58
CA ASN A 331 0.43 -12.80 13.86
C ASN A 331 -0.20 -13.78 12.84
N PRO A 332 -0.13 -13.50 11.52
CA PRO A 332 -0.74 -14.36 10.49
C PRO A 332 -0.21 -15.79 10.50
N VAL A 333 1.10 -15.97 10.73
CA VAL A 333 1.75 -17.28 10.76
C VAL A 333 1.32 -18.10 11.97
N LYS A 334 1.26 -17.49 13.16
CA LYS A 334 0.85 -18.15 14.42
C LYS A 334 -0.67 -18.19 14.62
N LYS A 335 -1.44 -17.50 13.77
CA LYS A 335 -2.91 -17.35 13.80
C LYS A 335 -3.47 -16.91 15.16
N ARG A 336 -2.76 -16.01 15.86
CA ARG A 336 -3.15 -15.49 17.18
C ARG A 336 -2.51 -14.15 17.46
N LYS A 337 -3.01 -13.44 18.46
CA LYS A 337 -2.35 -12.22 18.96
C LYS A 337 -1.03 -12.55 19.65
N THR A 338 0.01 -11.77 19.36
CA THR A 338 1.33 -11.82 20.00
C THR A 338 1.91 -10.42 20.11
N GLY A 339 3.04 -10.28 20.80
CA GLY A 339 3.87 -9.08 20.65
C GLY A 339 4.42 -8.92 19.23
N TRP A 340 4.87 -7.70 18.92
CA TRP A 340 5.64 -7.34 17.73
C TRP A 340 6.94 -8.14 17.58
N VAL A 341 7.55 -8.53 18.71
CA VAL A 341 8.84 -9.22 18.78
C VAL A 341 8.76 -10.44 19.67
N ASP A 342 9.16 -11.59 19.12
CA ASP A 342 9.48 -12.80 19.88
C ASP A 342 10.88 -12.67 20.49
N VAL A 343 10.92 -12.12 21.70
CA VAL A 343 12.16 -11.74 22.40
C VAL A 343 13.11 -12.93 22.59
N LYS A 344 12.58 -14.14 22.78
CA LYS A 344 13.40 -15.34 22.92
C LYS A 344 14.10 -15.66 21.60
N LYS A 345 13.38 -15.61 20.48
CA LYS A 345 13.98 -15.82 19.16
C LYS A 345 14.97 -14.71 18.83
N LEU A 346 14.64 -13.44 19.12
CA LEU A 346 15.54 -12.32 18.90
C LEU A 346 16.86 -12.48 19.64
N ARG A 347 16.80 -12.83 20.93
CA ARG A 347 17.99 -13.07 21.75
C ARG A 347 18.89 -14.13 21.13
N ASN A 348 18.30 -15.21 20.62
CA ASN A 348 19.06 -16.27 19.96
C ASN A 348 19.65 -15.80 18.63
N TYR A 349 18.85 -15.11 17.81
CA TYR A 349 19.23 -14.58 16.50
C TYR A 349 20.47 -13.68 16.57
N VAL A 350 20.49 -12.73 17.52
CA VAL A 350 21.62 -11.82 17.72
C VAL A 350 22.84 -12.54 18.32
N LYS A 351 22.63 -13.54 19.19
CA LYS A 351 23.74 -14.31 19.80
C LYS A 351 24.41 -15.27 18.84
N SER A 352 23.66 -15.91 17.95
CA SER A 352 24.17 -16.91 17.03
C SER A 352 24.97 -16.31 15.89
N GLY A 353 25.10 -14.98 15.83
CA GLY A 353 25.69 -14.33 14.68
C GLY A 353 24.86 -14.60 13.43
N GLY A 354 23.51 -14.54 13.50
CA GLY A 354 22.67 -14.42 12.28
C GLY A 354 23.10 -13.27 11.35
N CYS A 355 24.06 -12.46 11.82
CA CYS A 355 24.85 -11.43 11.19
C CYS A 355 26.23 -11.92 10.65
N THR A 356 26.38 -13.15 10.17
CA THR A 356 27.52 -13.48 9.31
C THR A 356 27.23 -12.96 7.91
N VAL A 357 27.94 -11.89 7.54
CA VAL A 357 28.15 -11.49 6.14
C VAL A 357 28.62 -12.74 5.37
N MET A 358 27.81 -13.24 4.44
CA MET A 358 28.33 -14.06 3.35
C MET A 358 28.89 -13.14 2.28
#